data_AF-A0A0S9SAD9-F1
#
_entry.id   AF-A0A0S9SAD9-F1
#
_cell.length_a   1.000
_cell.length_b   1.000
_cell.length_c   1.000
_cell.angle_alpha   90.00
_cell.angle_beta   90.00
_cell.angle_gamma   90.00
#
_symmetry.space_group_name_H-M   'P 1'
#
loop_
_entity.id
_entity.type
_entity.pdbx_description
1 polymer ?
#
loop_
_entity_poly.entity_id
_entity_poly.type
_entity_poly.pdbx_seq_one_letter_code
_entity_poly.pdbx_strand_id
1 'polypeptide(L)'
;MSDERDDQGRLTRAASFIFLHTEHAIYAALGALLALTALVALIDAAQLTWSALRSLGGADQILEVVDRLLFLLMLIEILHTVRVSMRSGKLTCEPFLIVGLIASIRRVLVITLQSSEITHAKDWSPEKQALFQASMIELGVLAGLILTMVLAIFMLHRARDDGKPAGEETHEQAGA
;
A
#
# COMPACT_ATOMS: atom_id res chain seq x y z
N MET A 1 -28.01 40.74 12.83
CA MET A 1 -26.73 40.02 13.09
C MET A 1 -26.90 38.70 13.86
N SER A 2 -28.12 38.26 14.17
CA SER A 2 -28.42 36.97 14.83
C SER A 2 -28.85 35.85 13.87
N ASP A 3 -29.22 36.18 12.62
CA ASP A 3 -29.77 35.21 11.65
C ASP A 3 -28.69 34.45 10.85
N GLU A 4 -27.49 35.00 10.72
CA GLU A 4 -26.39 34.40 9.93
C GLU A 4 -25.66 33.24 10.65
N ARG A 5 -25.77 33.13 11.98
CA ARG A 5 -25.07 32.08 12.76
C ARG A 5 -25.80 30.73 12.75
N ASP A 6 -27.13 30.74 12.61
CA ASP A 6 -27.94 29.50 12.57
C ASP A 6 -27.86 28.80 11.20
N ASP A 7 -27.73 29.56 10.11
CA ASP A 7 -27.62 28.99 8.76
C ASP A 7 -26.25 28.34 8.52
N GLN A 8 -25.19 28.92 9.10
CA GLN A 8 -23.84 28.38 9.05
C GLN A 8 -23.72 27.01 9.74
N GLY A 9 -24.50 26.77 10.80
CA GLY A 9 -24.56 25.49 11.54
C GLY A 9 -25.38 24.40 10.82
N ARG A 10 -26.41 24.78 10.05
CA ARG A 10 -27.20 23.84 9.24
C ARG A 10 -26.45 23.38 8.00
N LEU A 11 -25.76 24.30 7.32
CA LEU A 11 -24.93 24.00 6.15
C LEU A 11 -23.74 23.10 6.49
N THR A 12 -23.03 23.36 7.59
CA THR A 12 -21.92 22.49 8.05
C THR A 12 -22.39 21.10 8.47
N ARG A 13 -23.56 20.99 9.14
CA ARG A 13 -24.14 19.67 9.48
C ARG A 13 -24.59 18.89 8.24
N ALA A 14 -25.27 19.54 7.30
CA ALA A 14 -25.72 18.90 6.06
C ALA A 14 -24.52 18.45 5.19
N ALA A 15 -23.51 19.31 5.05
CA ALA A 15 -22.27 18.99 4.34
C ALA A 15 -21.54 17.81 4.99
N SER A 16 -21.44 17.79 6.32
CA SER A 16 -20.78 16.69 7.04
C SER A 16 -21.52 15.35 6.88
N PHE A 17 -22.85 15.38 6.86
CA PHE A 17 -23.68 14.18 6.68
C PHE A 17 -23.54 13.59 5.27
N ILE A 18 -23.58 14.45 4.24
CA ILE A 18 -23.40 14.03 2.84
C ILE A 18 -21.98 13.50 2.61
N PHE A 19 -20.97 14.16 3.21
CA PHE A 19 -19.58 13.74 3.10
C PHE A 19 -19.36 12.35 3.72
N LEU A 20 -19.83 12.13 4.95
CA LEU A 20 -19.71 10.82 5.60
C LEU A 20 -20.42 9.73 4.80
N HIS A 21 -21.63 9.97 4.32
CA HIS A 21 -22.38 8.95 3.57
C HIS A 21 -21.66 8.57 2.27
N THR A 22 -21.14 9.57 1.57
CA THR A 22 -20.41 9.37 0.30
C THR A 22 -19.10 8.63 0.54
N GLU A 23 -18.35 8.97 1.59
CA GLU A 23 -17.10 8.29 1.96
C GLU A 23 -17.32 6.79 2.22
N HIS A 24 -18.32 6.44 3.04
CA HIS A 24 -18.64 5.04 3.31
C HIS A 24 -19.11 4.29 2.06
N ALA A 25 -19.89 4.95 1.19
CA ALA A 25 -20.35 4.36 -0.06
C ALA A 25 -19.18 4.05 -1.01
N ILE A 26 -18.23 4.98 -1.15
CA ILE A 26 -17.03 4.79 -1.97
C ILE A 26 -16.18 3.64 -1.43
N TYR A 27 -15.93 3.60 -0.12
CA TYR A 27 -15.15 2.52 0.48
C TYR A 27 -15.83 1.16 0.35
N ALA A 28 -17.15 1.10 0.53
CA ALA A 28 -17.91 -0.14 0.34
C ALA A 28 -17.83 -0.63 -1.12
N ALA A 29 -17.98 0.28 -2.09
CA ALA A 29 -17.85 -0.04 -3.51
C ALA A 29 -16.42 -0.52 -3.85
N LEU A 30 -15.39 0.18 -3.38
CA LEU A 30 -13.99 -0.20 -3.58
C LEU A 30 -13.69 -1.58 -2.98
N GLY A 31 -14.13 -1.82 -1.74
CA GLY A 31 -13.97 -3.10 -1.07
C GLY A 31 -14.68 -4.24 -1.81
N ALA A 32 -15.90 -4.00 -2.31
CA ALA A 32 -16.66 -4.99 -3.08
C ALA A 32 -15.98 -5.34 -4.41
N LEU A 33 -15.51 -4.33 -5.15
CA LEU A 33 -14.80 -4.52 -6.42
C LEU A 33 -13.47 -5.26 -6.23
N LEU A 34 -12.71 -4.91 -5.20
CA LEU A 34 -11.46 -5.61 -4.86
C LEU A 34 -11.73 -7.06 -4.44
N ALA A 35 -12.75 -7.30 -3.61
CA ALA A 35 -13.11 -8.64 -3.17
C ALA A 35 -13.57 -9.52 -4.35
N LEU A 36 -14.36 -8.97 -5.28
CA LEU A 36 -14.78 -9.68 -6.48
C LEU A 36 -13.57 -10.02 -7.37
N THR A 37 -12.70 -9.05 -7.62
CA THR A 37 -11.46 -9.26 -8.40
C THR A 37 -10.57 -10.31 -7.75
N ALA A 38 -10.40 -10.27 -6.42
CA ALA A 38 -9.62 -11.25 -5.68
C ALA A 38 -10.24 -12.66 -5.76
N LEU A 39 -11.57 -12.78 -5.73
CA LEU A 39 -12.25 -14.06 -5.88
C LEU A 39 -12.03 -14.66 -7.27
N VAL A 40 -12.16 -13.85 -8.32
CA VAL A 40 -11.89 -14.29 -9.70
C VAL A 40 -10.43 -14.73 -9.84
N ALA A 41 -9.49 -13.89 -9.40
CA ALA A 41 -8.07 -14.20 -9.45
C ALA A 41 -7.72 -15.48 -8.65
N LEU A 42 -8.40 -15.72 -7.52
CA LEU A 42 -8.20 -16.93 -6.71
C LEU A 42 -8.65 -18.19 -7.46
N ILE A 43 -9.79 -18.12 -8.16
CA ILE A 43 -10.29 -19.24 -8.98
C ILE A 43 -9.29 -19.54 -10.10
N ASP A 44 -8.83 -18.51 -10.81
CA ASP A 44 -7.86 -18.65 -11.90
C ASP A 44 -6.54 -19.25 -11.40
N ALA A 45 -6.00 -18.72 -10.29
CA ALA A 45 -4.78 -19.23 -9.68
C ALA A 45 -4.92 -20.68 -9.21
N ALA A 46 -6.08 -21.06 -8.66
CA ALA A 46 -6.35 -22.42 -8.23
C ALA A 46 -6.41 -23.39 -9.41
N GLN A 47 -7.06 -23.00 -10.52
CA GLN A 47 -7.11 -23.79 -11.74
C GLN A 47 -5.71 -23.99 -12.35
N LEU A 48 -4.93 -22.91 -12.44
CA LEU A 48 -3.54 -22.97 -12.91
C LEU A 48 -2.69 -23.90 -12.05
N THR A 49 -2.74 -23.72 -10.72
CA THR A 49 -2.00 -24.56 -9.76
C THR A 49 -2.37 -26.04 -9.90
N TRP A 50 -3.67 -26.32 -10.02
CA TRP A 50 -4.18 -27.68 -10.18
C TRP A 50 -3.70 -28.32 -11.49
N SER A 51 -3.68 -27.56 -12.59
CA SER A 51 -3.19 -28.04 -13.88
C SER A 51 -1.69 -28.34 -13.83
N ALA A 52 -0.88 -27.44 -13.26
CA ALA A 52 0.56 -27.61 -13.09
C ALA A 52 0.90 -28.84 -12.22
N LEU A 53 0.10 -29.10 -11.18
CA LEU A 53 0.29 -30.28 -10.33
C LEU A 53 0.03 -31.60 -11.08
N ARG A 54 -1.03 -31.65 -11.91
CA ARG A 54 -1.34 -32.86 -12.69
C ARG A 54 -0.32 -33.15 -13.79
N SER A 55 0.28 -32.12 -14.37
CA SER A 55 1.24 -32.27 -15.46
C SER A 55 2.68 -32.52 -15.00
N LEU A 56 2.94 -32.61 -13.67
CA LEU A 56 4.30 -32.48 -13.09
C LEU A 56 5.05 -31.30 -13.74
N GLY A 57 4.43 -30.12 -13.70
CA GLY A 57 4.88 -28.95 -14.42
C GLY A 57 6.36 -28.60 -14.18
N GLY A 58 7.03 -28.18 -15.24
CA GLY A 58 8.39 -27.65 -15.21
C GLY A 58 8.46 -26.27 -14.56
N ALA A 59 9.68 -25.71 -14.50
CA ALA A 59 9.95 -24.42 -13.85
C ALA A 59 9.03 -23.29 -14.34
N ASP A 60 8.75 -23.22 -15.63
CA ASP A 60 7.92 -22.15 -16.23
C ASP A 60 6.47 -22.16 -15.70
N GLN A 61 5.86 -23.33 -15.53
CA GLN A 61 4.50 -23.42 -14.96
C GLN A 61 4.48 -23.03 -13.47
N ILE A 62 5.54 -23.35 -12.73
CA ILE A 62 5.66 -22.95 -11.32
C ILE A 62 5.78 -21.43 -11.21
N LEU A 63 6.57 -20.80 -12.07
CA LEU A 63 6.73 -19.34 -12.10
C LEU A 63 5.41 -18.64 -12.46
N GLU A 64 4.65 -19.16 -13.42
CA GLU A 64 3.32 -18.64 -13.76
C GLU A 64 2.34 -18.73 -12.57
N VAL A 65 2.35 -19.86 -11.85
CA VAL A 65 1.54 -20.00 -10.62
C VAL A 65 1.97 -18.98 -9.57
N VAL A 66 3.27 -18.80 -9.35
CA VAL A 66 3.80 -17.83 -8.39
C VAL A 66 3.38 -16.40 -8.78
N ASP A 67 3.46 -16.02 -10.05
CA ASP A 67 3.03 -14.70 -10.52
C ASP A 67 1.54 -14.44 -10.24
N ARG A 68 0.67 -15.44 -10.48
CA ARG A 68 -0.77 -15.34 -10.16
C ARG A 68 -1.04 -15.26 -8.67
N LEU A 69 -0.30 -16.01 -7.86
CA LEU A 69 -0.38 -15.91 -6.41
C LEU A 69 0.11 -14.57 -5.89
N LEU A 70 1.18 -14.00 -6.46
CA LEU A 70 1.64 -12.64 -6.11
C LEU A 70 0.60 -11.57 -6.47
N PHE A 71 -0.04 -11.70 -7.64
CA PHE A 71 -1.14 -10.83 -8.03
C PHE A 71 -2.31 -10.94 -7.04
N LEU A 72 -2.68 -12.16 -6.63
CA LEU A 72 -3.72 -12.37 -5.62
C LEU A 72 -3.34 -11.73 -4.27
N LEU A 73 -2.10 -11.95 -3.81
CA LEU A 73 -1.58 -11.32 -2.60
C LEU A 73 -1.63 -9.80 -2.72
N MET A 74 -1.38 -9.25 -3.91
CA MET A 74 -1.51 -7.81 -4.15
C MET A 74 -2.94 -7.31 -3.91
N LEU A 75 -3.95 -8.02 -4.40
CA LEU A 75 -5.35 -7.65 -4.21
C LEU A 75 -5.80 -7.75 -2.75
N ILE A 76 -5.45 -8.85 -2.08
CA ILE A 76 -5.79 -9.07 -0.66
C ILE A 76 -5.23 -7.96 0.21
N GLU A 77 -4.03 -7.53 -0.11
CA GLU A 77 -3.35 -6.48 0.61
C GLU A 77 -3.94 -5.10 0.36
N ILE A 78 -4.30 -4.76 -0.89
CA ILE A 78 -5.06 -3.52 -1.15
C ILE A 78 -6.40 -3.58 -0.40
N LEU A 79 -7.06 -4.73 -0.35
CA LEU A 79 -8.30 -4.89 0.43
C LEU A 79 -8.04 -4.69 1.94
N HIS A 80 -6.90 -5.14 2.46
CA HIS A 80 -6.48 -4.88 3.83
C HIS A 80 -6.28 -3.38 4.10
N THR A 81 -5.61 -2.65 3.20
CA THR A 81 -5.39 -1.21 3.36
C THR A 81 -6.70 -0.43 3.33
N VAL A 82 -7.62 -0.80 2.43
CA VAL A 82 -8.98 -0.24 2.38
C VAL A 82 -9.72 -0.51 3.67
N ARG A 83 -9.68 -1.75 4.19
CA ARG A 83 -10.32 -2.12 5.46
C ARG A 83 -9.77 -1.31 6.64
N VAL A 84 -8.46 -1.11 6.70
CA VAL A 84 -7.81 -0.31 7.75
C VAL A 84 -8.24 1.16 7.64
N SER A 85 -8.28 1.71 6.42
CA SER A 85 -8.76 3.08 6.16
C SER A 85 -10.22 3.27 6.60
N MET A 86 -11.08 2.29 6.29
CA MET A 86 -12.48 2.29 6.72
C MET A 86 -12.63 2.26 8.24
N ARG A 87 -11.77 1.53 8.96
CA ARG A 87 -11.86 1.41 10.42
C ARG A 87 -11.38 2.65 11.16
N SER A 88 -10.37 3.36 10.66
CA SER A 88 -9.83 4.52 11.38
C SER A 88 -10.54 5.83 11.03
N GLY A 89 -11.20 5.94 9.87
CA GLY A 89 -11.83 7.17 9.37
C GLY A 89 -10.88 8.38 9.24
N LYS A 90 -9.59 8.17 9.53
CA LYS A 90 -8.50 9.15 9.55
C LYS A 90 -7.21 8.40 9.28
N LEU A 91 -6.57 8.68 8.15
CA LEU A 91 -5.24 8.18 7.85
C LEU A 91 -4.23 9.02 8.62
N THR A 92 -3.76 8.51 9.76
CA THR A 92 -2.55 9.07 10.39
C THR A 92 -1.35 8.74 9.50
N CYS A 93 -0.37 9.65 9.46
CA CYS A 93 0.76 9.53 8.51
C CYS A 93 1.50 8.19 8.65
N GLU A 94 1.61 7.64 9.87
CA GLU A 94 2.36 6.43 10.16
C GLU A 94 1.74 5.15 9.52
N PRO A 95 0.46 4.79 9.77
CA PRO A 95 -0.21 3.71 9.04
C PRO A 95 -0.17 3.88 7.52
N PHE A 96 -0.33 5.10 7.01
CA PHE A 96 -0.27 5.34 5.57
C PHE A 96 1.12 5.03 4.99
N LEU A 97 2.19 5.45 5.68
CA LEU A 97 3.56 5.13 5.29
C LEU A 97 3.85 3.63 5.42
N ILE A 98 3.34 2.94 6.44
CA ILE A 98 3.50 1.49 6.55
C ILE A 98 2.84 0.78 5.36
N VAL A 99 1.64 1.21 4.97
CA VAL A 99 0.93 0.67 3.81
C VAL A 99 1.75 0.86 2.51
N GLY A 100 2.27 2.06 2.27
CA GLY A 100 3.09 2.30 1.08
C GLY A 100 4.43 1.54 1.10
N LEU A 101 5.01 1.30 2.28
CA LEU A 101 6.21 0.49 2.45
C LEU A 101 5.94 -0.97 2.07
N ILE A 102 4.86 -1.55 2.58
CA ILE A 102 4.43 -2.92 2.25
C ILE A 102 4.16 -3.05 0.75
N ALA A 103 3.48 -2.06 0.14
CA ALA A 103 3.21 -2.04 -1.30
C ALA A 103 4.51 -1.96 -2.13
N SER A 104 5.49 -1.17 -1.70
CA SER A 104 6.80 -1.05 -2.37
C SER A 104 7.59 -2.36 -2.32
N ILE A 105 7.64 -3.01 -1.16
CA ILE A 105 8.31 -4.31 -0.99
C ILE A 105 7.66 -5.37 -1.87
N ARG A 106 6.32 -5.39 -1.97
CA ARG A 106 5.62 -6.32 -2.87
C ARG A 106 6.05 -6.12 -4.32
N ARG A 107 6.12 -4.87 -4.79
CA ARG A 107 6.51 -4.58 -6.18
C ARG A 107 7.93 -5.06 -6.46
N VAL A 108 8.86 -4.93 -5.50
CA VAL A 108 10.22 -5.48 -5.60
C VAL A 108 10.21 -7.00 -5.81
N LEU A 109 9.41 -7.74 -5.03
CA LEU A 109 9.31 -9.20 -5.18
C LEU A 109 8.76 -9.61 -6.55
N VAL A 110 7.71 -8.93 -7.02
CA VAL A 110 7.09 -9.19 -8.33
C VAL A 110 8.07 -8.94 -9.47
N ILE A 111 8.76 -7.78 -9.47
CA ILE A 111 9.75 -7.45 -10.51
C ILE A 111 10.89 -8.45 -10.51
N THR A 112 11.37 -8.86 -9.34
CA THR A 112 12.48 -9.82 -9.23
C THR A 112 12.10 -11.17 -9.82
N LEU A 113 10.88 -11.64 -9.55
CA LEU A 113 10.36 -12.89 -10.12
C LEU A 113 10.22 -12.79 -11.65
N GLN A 114 9.62 -11.72 -12.18
CA GLN A 114 9.50 -11.49 -13.62
C GLN A 114 10.86 -11.31 -14.32
N SER A 115 11.83 -10.68 -13.66
CA SER A 115 13.18 -10.48 -14.21
C SER A 115 14.00 -11.78 -14.26
N SER A 116 13.71 -12.73 -13.36
CA SER A 116 14.38 -14.04 -13.35
C SER A 116 14.06 -14.84 -14.62
N GLU A 117 12.83 -14.76 -15.14
CA GLU A 117 12.43 -15.40 -16.41
C GLU A 117 13.23 -14.86 -17.60
N ILE A 118 13.48 -13.55 -17.64
CA ILE A 118 14.25 -12.90 -18.71
C ILE A 118 15.70 -13.38 -18.71
N THR A 119 16.27 -13.62 -17.52
CA THR A 119 17.68 -13.98 -17.33
C THR A 119 17.98 -15.44 -17.67
N HIS A 120 17.01 -16.34 -17.48
CA HIS A 120 17.17 -17.78 -17.76
C HIS A 120 16.94 -18.17 -19.22
N ALA A 121 16.43 -17.26 -20.06
CA ALA A 121 16.21 -17.54 -21.47
C ALA A 121 17.54 -17.65 -22.23
N LYS A 122 17.74 -18.78 -22.92
CA LYS A 122 18.99 -19.18 -23.59
C LYS A 122 19.46 -18.23 -24.71
N ASP A 123 18.57 -17.37 -25.20
CA ASP A 123 18.83 -16.42 -26.28
C ASP A 123 18.80 -14.97 -25.77
N TRP A 124 19.97 -14.36 -25.63
CA TRP A 124 20.16 -12.95 -25.30
C TRP A 124 19.89 -12.08 -26.56
N SER A 125 18.88 -11.22 -26.50
CA SER A 125 18.56 -10.24 -27.54
C SER A 125 18.73 -8.79 -27.03
N PRO A 126 18.98 -7.81 -27.90
CA PRO A 126 19.06 -6.40 -27.51
C PRO A 126 17.78 -5.89 -26.81
N GLU A 127 16.62 -6.43 -27.18
CA GLU A 127 15.33 -6.10 -26.58
C GLU A 127 15.23 -6.58 -25.12
N LYS A 128 15.68 -7.82 -24.83
CA LYS A 128 15.73 -8.34 -23.45
C LYS A 128 16.70 -7.55 -22.58
N GLN A 129 17.77 -7.02 -23.16
CA GLN A 129 18.71 -6.15 -22.45
C GLN A 129 18.06 -4.83 -22.03
N ALA A 130 17.26 -4.22 -22.90
CA ALA A 130 16.50 -3.04 -22.55
C ALA A 130 15.48 -3.33 -21.43
N LEU A 131 14.77 -4.46 -21.49
CA LEU A 131 13.84 -4.88 -20.45
C LEU A 131 14.55 -5.11 -19.10
N PHE A 132 15.68 -5.82 -19.09
CA PHE A 132 16.46 -6.05 -17.88
C PHE A 132 16.97 -4.74 -17.27
N GLN A 133 17.48 -3.81 -18.08
CA GLN A 133 17.90 -2.49 -17.61
C GLN A 133 16.73 -1.68 -17.04
N ALA A 134 15.56 -1.73 -17.68
CA ALA A 134 14.36 -1.07 -17.15
C ALA A 134 13.97 -1.66 -15.78
N SER A 135 13.98 -2.98 -15.62
CA SER A 135 13.72 -3.64 -14.33
C SER A 135 14.75 -3.28 -13.27
N MET A 136 16.04 -3.19 -13.62
CA MET A 136 17.10 -2.73 -12.70
C MET A 136 16.87 -1.29 -12.24
N ILE A 137 16.48 -0.38 -13.15
CA ILE A 137 16.16 1.01 -12.81
C ILE A 137 14.94 1.06 -11.92
N GLU A 138 13.88 0.33 -12.25
CA GLU A 138 12.65 0.27 -11.43
C GLU A 138 12.95 -0.25 -10.01
N LEU A 139 13.76 -1.31 -9.89
CA LEU A 139 14.24 -1.82 -8.60
C LEU A 139 15.07 -0.79 -7.83
N GLY A 140 15.95 -0.06 -8.51
CA GLY A 140 16.72 1.03 -7.90
C GLY A 140 15.85 2.16 -7.37
N VAL A 141 14.84 2.58 -8.14
CA VAL A 141 13.87 3.61 -7.73
C VAL A 141 13.04 3.13 -6.55
N LEU A 142 12.56 1.87 -6.57
CA LEU A 142 11.82 1.28 -5.45
C LEU A 142 12.66 1.17 -4.18
N ALA A 143 13.94 0.80 -4.29
CA ALA A 143 14.86 0.77 -3.15
C ALA A 143 15.04 2.17 -2.56
N GLY A 144 15.18 3.20 -3.40
CA GLY A 144 15.22 4.60 -2.98
C GLY A 144 13.94 5.02 -2.25
N LEU A 145 12.77 4.69 -2.81
CA LEU A 145 11.47 4.97 -2.20
C LEU A 145 11.33 4.29 -0.82
N ILE A 146 11.69 3.01 -0.71
CA ILE A 146 11.68 2.27 0.54
C ILE A 146 12.55 2.97 1.59
N LEU A 147 13.76 3.39 1.23
CA LEU A 147 14.65 4.10 2.14
C LEU A 147 14.05 5.44 2.60
N THR A 148 13.47 6.22 1.67
CA THR A 148 12.77 7.46 1.99
C THR A 148 11.60 7.23 2.95
N MET A 149 10.80 6.18 2.72
CA MET A 149 9.67 5.85 3.58
C MET A 149 10.11 5.41 4.97
N VAL A 150 11.13 4.56 5.06
CA VAL A 150 11.71 4.13 6.35
C VAL A 150 12.26 5.34 7.12
N LEU A 151 12.95 6.26 6.44
CA LEU A 151 13.44 7.49 7.06
C LEU A 151 12.29 8.38 7.55
N ALA A 152 11.23 8.53 6.76
CA ALA A 152 10.05 9.29 7.15
C ALA A 152 9.36 8.69 8.39
N ILE A 153 9.21 7.37 8.44
CA ILE A 153 8.68 6.63 9.59
C ILE A 153 9.59 6.83 10.82
N PHE A 154 10.91 6.74 10.65
CA PHE A 154 11.88 6.95 11.72
C PHE A 154 11.79 8.38 12.30
N MET A 155 11.72 9.39 11.44
CA MET A 155 11.56 10.79 11.86
C MET A 155 10.25 11.01 12.62
N LEU A 156 9.15 10.41 12.15
CA LEU A 156 7.85 10.53 12.78
C LEU A 156 7.82 9.88 14.17
N HIS A 157 8.48 8.73 14.34
CA HIS A 157 8.63 8.10 15.66
C HIS A 157 9.48 8.95 16.60
N ARG A 158 10.64 9.42 16.13
CA ARG A 158 11.53 10.27 16.95
C ARG A 158 10.85 11.57 17.41
N ALA A 159 10.09 12.21 16.53
CA ALA A 159 9.34 13.43 16.88
C ALA A 159 8.27 13.20 17.96
N ARG A 160 7.79 11.96 18.14
CA ARG A 160 6.86 11.59 19.22
C ARG A 160 7.58 11.25 20.52
N ASP A 161 8.79 10.71 20.45
CA ASP A 161 9.63 10.38 21.60
C ASP A 161 10.30 11.62 22.22
N ASP A 162 10.47 12.70 21.46
CA ASP A 162 11.04 13.98 21.90
C ASP A 162 10.07 14.80 22.80
N GLY A 163 9.24 14.14 23.63
CA GLY A 163 8.18 14.69 24.51
C GLY A 163 8.63 15.73 25.55
N LYS A 164 9.28 16.80 25.11
CA LYS A 164 9.61 17.98 25.89
C LYS A 164 8.32 18.79 26.07
N PRO A 165 7.81 18.94 27.30
CA PRO A 165 6.73 19.88 27.53
C PRO A 165 7.23 21.26 27.14
N ALA A 166 6.49 21.93 26.26
CA ALA A 166 6.74 23.33 25.95
C ALA A 166 6.50 24.15 27.23
N GLY A 167 7.57 24.54 27.92
CA GLY A 167 7.50 25.45 29.07
C GLY A 167 8.07 24.95 30.40
N GLU A 168 9.20 24.24 30.42
CA GLU A 168 10.05 24.28 31.62
C GLU A 168 10.72 25.66 31.69
N GLU A 169 9.99 26.65 32.19
CA GLU A 169 10.62 27.81 32.80
C GLU A 169 11.28 27.30 34.08
N THR A 170 12.61 27.18 34.03
CA THR A 170 13.45 27.06 35.21
C THR A 170 13.12 28.23 36.12
N HIS A 171 12.24 28.01 37.10
CA HIS A 171 12.05 28.97 38.18
C HIS A 171 13.33 28.99 39.00
N GLU A 172 14.20 29.91 38.60
CA GLU A 172 15.31 30.43 39.36
C GLU A 172 14.76 30.82 40.74
N GLN A 173 15.16 30.05 41.76
CA GLN A 173 14.87 30.35 43.16
C GLN A 173 15.60 31.63 43.54
N ALA A 174 14.97 32.77 43.26
CA ALA A 174 15.26 34.03 43.92
C ALA A 174 14.57 34.02 45.29
N GLY A 175 15.40 34.05 46.33
CA GLY A 175 14.98 33.84 47.71
C GLY A 175 14.11 34.93 48.32
N ALA A 176 13.53 34.57 49.46
CA ALA A 176 13.32 35.39 50.65
C ALA A 176 13.00 34.45 51.83
#